data_AF-A0A1Q5S2Q8-F1
#
_entry.id   AF-A0A1Q5S2Q8-F1
#
_cell.length_a   1.000
_cell.length_b   1.000
_cell.length_c   1.000
_cell.angle_alpha   90.00
_cell.angle_beta   90.00
_cell.angle_gamma   90.00
#
_symmetry.space_group_name_H-M   'P 1'
#
loop_
_entity.id
_entity.type
_entity.pdbx_description
1 polymer ?
#
loop_
_entity_poly.entity_id
_entity_poly.type
_entity_poly.pdbx_seq_one_letter_code
_entity_poly.pdbx_strand_id
1 'polypeptide(L)'
;MLNLAGTPPLIATLETDSRQLIAADLRSLIARIEISMRPIDAAMEREDMAREDDSAVVGSIDIFVLDDVTPHYATASAALNACRAGLGHALQGLSESTSPA
;
A
#
# COMPACT_ATOMS: atom_id res chain seq x y z
N MET A 1 -12.86 -55.84 -0.09
CA MET A 1 -12.83 -54.62 0.74
C MET A 1 -12.11 -53.53 -0.04
N LEU A 2 -12.84 -52.60 -0.64
CA LEU A 2 -12.27 -51.48 -1.40
C LEU A 2 -12.14 -50.28 -0.46
N ASN A 3 -11.01 -50.19 0.27
CA ASN A 3 -10.63 -48.96 0.93
C ASN A 3 -9.78 -48.14 -0.06
N LEU A 4 -10.44 -47.42 -0.96
CA LEU A 4 -9.80 -46.35 -1.74
C LEU A 4 -9.90 -45.05 -0.92
N ALA A 5 -9.16 -45.01 0.18
CA ALA A 5 -8.86 -43.78 0.88
C ALA A 5 -7.96 -42.95 -0.04
N GLY A 6 -8.46 -41.80 -0.49
CA GLY A 6 -7.71 -40.92 -1.38
C GLY A 6 -8.61 -40.07 -2.25
N THR A 7 -9.46 -39.24 -1.65
CA THR A 7 -9.96 -38.07 -2.37
C THR A 7 -8.72 -37.24 -2.78
N PRO A 8 -8.55 -36.88 -4.07
CA PRO A 8 -7.23 -36.72 -4.67
C PRO A 8 -6.71 -35.26 -4.58
N PRO A 9 -5.45 -35.00 -4.99
CA PRO A 9 -4.74 -33.70 -4.96
C PRO A 9 -5.43 -32.50 -5.62
N LEU A 10 -6.60 -32.68 -6.24
CA LEU A 10 -7.37 -31.64 -6.91
C LEU A 10 -7.83 -30.52 -5.96
N ILE A 11 -8.12 -30.86 -4.70
CA ILE A 11 -8.47 -29.86 -3.68
C ILE A 11 -7.24 -29.02 -3.33
N ALA A 12 -6.07 -29.66 -3.18
CA ALA A 12 -4.82 -28.96 -2.89
C ALA A 12 -4.36 -28.07 -4.05
N THR A 13 -4.53 -28.50 -5.31
CA THR A 13 -4.22 -27.68 -6.49
C THR A 13 -5.18 -26.51 -6.62
N LEU A 14 -6.48 -26.72 -6.42
CA LEU A 14 -7.48 -25.64 -6.48
C LEU A 14 -7.27 -24.59 -5.38
N GLU A 15 -6.90 -25.01 -4.17
CA GLU A 15 -6.53 -24.08 -3.09
C GLU A 15 -5.26 -23.31 -3.43
N THR A 16 -4.27 -23.96 -4.03
CA THR A 16 -3.02 -23.31 -4.48
C THR A 16 -3.33 -22.26 -5.56
N ASP A 17 -4.14 -22.60 -6.56
CA ASP A 17 -4.56 -21.68 -7.62
C ASP A 17 -5.35 -20.50 -7.05
N SER A 18 -6.24 -20.75 -6.07
CA SER A 18 -7.00 -19.71 -5.38
C SER A 18 -6.09 -18.76 -4.60
N ARG A 19 -5.10 -19.29 -3.87
CA ARG A 19 -4.11 -18.48 -3.14
C ARG A 19 -3.24 -17.67 -4.09
N GLN A 20 -2.86 -18.22 -5.24
CA GLN A 20 -2.11 -17.52 -6.27
C GLN A 20 -2.90 -16.38 -6.89
N LEU A 21 -4.19 -16.58 -7.18
CA LEU A 21 -5.09 -15.52 -7.67
C LEU A 21 -5.23 -14.39 -6.65
N ILE A 22 -5.47 -14.72 -5.37
CA ILE A 22 -5.53 -13.73 -4.30
C ILE A 22 -4.19 -12.99 -4.18
N ALA A 23 -3.06 -13.70 -4.24
CA ALA A 23 -1.75 -13.07 -4.20
C ALA A 23 -1.46 -12.17 -5.41
N ALA A 24 -1.97 -12.50 -6.60
CA ALA A 24 -1.85 -11.64 -7.77
C ALA A 24 -2.65 -10.35 -7.60
N ASP A 25 -3.88 -10.44 -7.08
CA ASP A 25 -4.74 -9.29 -6.78
C ASP A 25 -4.12 -8.36 -5.72
N LEU A 26 -3.62 -8.93 -4.61
CA LEU A 26 -2.94 -8.17 -3.55
C LEU A 26 -1.70 -7.43 -4.08
N ARG A 27 -0.91 -8.04 -4.98
CA ARG A 27 0.22 -7.36 -5.64
C ARG A 27 -0.24 -6.20 -6.54
N SER A 28 -1.33 -6.38 -7.28
CA SER A 28 -1.95 -5.33 -8.08
C SER A 28 -2.40 -4.15 -7.20
N LEU A 29 -3.02 -4.45 -6.06
CA LEU A 29 -3.46 -3.43 -5.10
C LEU A 29 -2.29 -2.65 -4.50
N ILE A 30 -1.19 -3.32 -4.14
CA ILE A 30 0.04 -2.65 -3.68
C ILE A 30 0.57 -1.69 -4.76
N ALA A 31 0.66 -2.14 -6.02
CA ALA A 31 1.12 -1.28 -7.12
C ALA A 31 0.22 -0.05 -7.31
N ARG A 32 -1.10 -0.21 -7.17
CA ARG A 32 -2.06 0.92 -7.21
C ARG A 32 -1.88 1.88 -6.04
N ILE A 33 -1.61 1.38 -4.84
CA ILE A 33 -1.30 2.21 -3.66
C ILE A 33 -0.04 3.03 -3.92
N GLU A 34 1.02 2.41 -4.44
CA GLU A 34 2.28 3.10 -4.76
C GLU A 34 2.08 4.20 -5.83
N ILE A 35 1.23 3.96 -6.83
CA ILE A 35 0.86 4.99 -7.82
C ILE A 35 0.11 6.15 -7.15
N SER A 36 -0.81 5.85 -6.22
CA SER A 36 -1.58 6.88 -5.50
C SER A 36 -0.77 7.71 -4.51
N MET A 37 0.37 7.19 -4.04
CA MET A 37 1.29 7.92 -3.15
C MET A 37 2.12 8.98 -3.88
N ARG A 38 2.53 8.73 -5.13
CA ARG A 38 3.34 9.69 -5.93
C ARG A 38 2.77 11.13 -5.99
N PRO A 39 1.47 11.35 -6.26
CA PRO A 39 0.91 12.70 -6.24
C PRO A 39 0.82 13.30 -4.83
N ILE A 40 0.73 12.48 -3.78
CA ILE A 40 0.76 12.94 -2.38
C ILE A 40 2.17 13.43 -2.03
N ASP A 41 3.20 12.66 -2.37
CA ASP A 41 4.60 13.03 -2.17
C ASP A 41 4.95 14.32 -2.93
N ALA A 42 4.55 14.41 -4.20
CA ALA A 42 4.75 15.62 -5.01
C ALA A 42 3.96 16.85 -4.51
N ALA A 43 2.84 16.65 -3.81
CA ALA A 43 2.09 17.74 -3.19
C ALA A 43 2.82 18.26 -1.94
N MET A 44 3.37 17.36 -1.12
CA MET A 44 4.17 17.72 0.07
C MET A 44 5.47 18.44 -0.32
N GLU A 45 6.21 17.95 -1.33
CA GLU A 45 7.45 18.62 -1.80
C GLU A 45 7.20 20.04 -2.32
N ARG A 46 6.07 20.28 -3.00
CA ARG A 46 5.72 21.62 -3.49
C ARG A 46 5.38 22.59 -2.38
N GLU A 47 4.79 22.11 -1.29
CA GLU A 47 4.46 22.92 -0.12
C GLU A 47 5.73 23.38 0.61
N ASP A 48 6.73 22.49 0.75
CA ASP A 48 8.03 22.82 1.33
C ASP A 48 8.76 23.91 0.51
N MET A 49 8.82 23.75 -0.82
CA MET A 49 9.46 24.73 -1.71
C MET A 49 8.74 26.10 -1.71
N ALA A 50 7.42 26.12 -1.56
CA ALA A 50 6.64 27.35 -1.49
C ALA A 50 6.90 28.13 -0.18
N ARG A 51 7.14 27.42 0.94
CA ARG A 51 7.52 28.05 2.23
C ARG A 51 8.92 28.68 2.17
N GLU A 52 9.84 28.10 1.40
CA GLU A 52 11.21 28.62 1.26
C GLU A 52 11.26 29.90 0.40
N ASP A 53 10.48 29.99 -0.68
CA ASP A 53 10.45 31.16 -1.58
C ASP A 53 9.73 32.37 -0.95
N ASP A 54 8.66 32.13 -0.18
CA ASP A 54 7.94 33.18 0.57
C ASP A 54 8.80 33.77 1.70
N SER A 55 9.74 32.99 2.24
CA SER A 55 10.72 33.48 3.23
C SER A 55 11.78 34.42 2.62
N ALA A 56 11.98 34.42 1.30
CA ALA A 56 12.92 35.30 0.62
C ALA A 56 12.32 36.67 0.21
N VAL A 57 10.98 36.80 0.24
CA VAL A 57 10.22 38.00 -0.17
C VAL A 57 9.52 38.65 1.04
N VAL A 58 10.14 38.66 2.22
CA VAL A 58 9.57 39.40 3.38
C VAL A 58 9.93 40.88 3.28
N GLY A 59 9.19 41.57 2.43
CA GLY A 59 9.17 43.01 2.27
C GLY A 59 7.77 43.59 2.05
N SER A 60 6.68 42.85 2.27
CA SER A 60 5.34 43.41 2.48
C SER A 60 4.37 42.33 2.91
N ILE A 61 3.53 42.68 3.88
CA ILE A 61 2.61 41.83 4.63
C ILE A 61 1.54 41.19 3.74
N ASP A 62 1.46 39.86 3.74
CA ASP A 62 0.21 39.11 3.94
C ASP A 62 0.54 37.75 4.57
N ILE A 63 0.24 37.56 5.85
CA ILE A 63 0.50 36.30 6.55
C ILE A 63 -0.59 35.32 6.11
N PHE A 64 -0.33 34.55 5.05
CA PHE A 64 -1.13 33.39 4.72
C PHE A 64 -0.77 32.24 5.65
N VAL A 65 -1.54 32.06 6.72
CA VAL A 65 -1.53 30.83 7.52
C VAL A 65 -2.16 29.73 6.66
N LEU A 66 -1.38 29.11 5.76
CA LEU A 66 -1.66 27.77 5.24
C LEU A 66 -1.29 26.77 6.35
N ASP A 67 -2.14 26.67 7.37
CA ASP A 67 -2.13 25.51 8.26
C ASP A 67 -3.35 24.65 7.90
N ASP A 68 -3.11 23.34 7.69
CA ASP A 68 -4.05 22.21 7.74
C ASP A 68 -4.06 21.21 6.55
N VAL A 69 -3.33 21.44 5.44
CA VAL A 69 -3.26 20.44 4.34
C VAL A 69 -2.11 19.43 4.48
N THR A 70 -0.92 19.84 4.93
CA THR A 70 0.21 18.91 5.20
C THR A 70 -0.16 17.79 6.18
N PRO A 71 -0.89 18.03 7.29
CA PRO A 71 -1.34 16.97 8.20
C PRO A 71 -2.27 15.96 7.52
N HIS A 72 -3.08 16.41 6.56
CA HIS A 72 -3.97 15.54 5.80
C HIS A 72 -3.20 14.63 4.84
N TYR A 73 -2.24 15.18 4.09
CA TYR A 73 -1.37 14.39 3.21
C TYR A 73 -0.48 13.42 3.99
N ALA A 74 0.04 13.84 5.14
CA ALA A 74 0.78 12.98 6.05
C ALA A 74 -0.09 11.84 6.62
N THR A 75 -1.33 12.15 7.02
CA THR A 75 -2.29 11.14 7.51
C THR A 75 -2.66 10.15 6.40
N ALA A 76 -2.91 10.64 5.18
CA ALA A 76 -3.19 9.80 4.02
C ALA A 76 -1.99 8.90 3.68
N SER A 77 -0.77 9.44 3.68
CA SER A 77 0.46 8.68 3.44
C SER A 77 0.70 7.62 4.52
N ALA A 78 0.47 7.95 5.80
CA ALA A 78 0.56 7.00 6.91
C ALA A 78 -0.45 5.85 6.76
N ALA A 79 -1.71 6.17 6.42
CA ALA A 79 -2.75 5.16 6.20
C ALA A 79 -2.42 4.24 5.00
N LEU A 80 -1.95 4.80 3.89
CA LEU A 80 -1.54 4.03 2.71
C LEU A 80 -0.33 3.13 3.01
N ASN A 81 0.64 3.61 3.80
CA ASN A 81 1.77 2.80 4.26
C ASN A 81 1.34 1.64 5.16
N ALA A 82 0.41 1.88 6.09
CA ALA A 82 -0.15 0.83 6.93
C ALA A 82 -0.91 -0.22 6.09
N CYS A 83 -1.69 0.21 5.09
CA CYS A 83 -2.33 -0.70 4.13
C CYS A 83 -1.29 -1.53 3.37
N ARG A 84 -0.24 -0.89 2.83
CA ARG A 84 0.84 -1.58 2.12
C ARG A 84 1.53 -2.63 2.99
N ALA A 85 1.81 -2.31 4.25
CA ALA A 85 2.39 -3.26 5.21
C ALA A 85 1.44 -4.46 5.48
N GLY A 86 0.16 -4.19 5.72
CA GLY A 86 -0.85 -5.23 5.92
C GLY A 86 -1.02 -6.16 4.72
N LEU A 87 -1.05 -5.61 3.50
CA LEU A 87 -1.09 -6.39 2.25
C LEU A 87 0.18 -7.23 2.06
N GLY A 88 1.35 -6.68 2.41
CA GLY A 88 2.62 -7.42 2.41
C GLY A 88 2.61 -8.62 3.35
N HIS A 89 2.10 -8.45 4.58
CA HIS A 89 1.94 -9.56 5.53
C HIS A 89 0.96 -10.61 5.02
N ALA A 90 -0.15 -10.22 4.41
CA ALA A 90 -1.10 -11.15 3.81
C ALA A 90 -0.43 -11.99 2.70
N LEU A 91 0.40 -11.37 1.85
CA LEU A 91 1.16 -12.08 0.81
C LEU A 91 2.17 -13.07 1.39
N GLN A 92 2.84 -12.71 2.48
CA GLN A 92 3.77 -13.60 3.16
C GLN A 92 3.03 -14.82 3.74
N GLY A 93 1.89 -14.62 4.42
CA GLY A 93 1.09 -15.72 4.95
C GLY A 93 0.57 -16.67 3.87
N LEU A 94 0.16 -16.13 2.71
CA LEU A 94 -0.22 -16.95 1.55
C LEU A 94 0.96 -17.77 1.00
N SER A 95 2.17 -17.22 1.07
CA SER A 95 3.40 -17.86 0.58
C SER A 95 3.96 -18.90 1.57
N GLU A 96 3.79 -18.71 2.87
CA GLU A 96 4.16 -19.70 3.89
C GLU A 96 3.20 -20.90 3.88
N SER A 97 1.91 -20.66 3.61
CA SER A 97 0.91 -21.73 3.50
C SER A 97 1.12 -22.72 2.33
N THR A 98 2.00 -22.37 1.38
CA THR A 98 2.35 -23.23 0.22
C THR A 98 3.66 -24.00 0.40
N SER A 99 4.41 -23.79 1.49
CA SER A 99 5.52 -24.70 1.84
C SER A 99 4.98 -25.86 2.66
N PRO A 100 4.88 -27.09 2.10
CA PRO A 100 4.67 -28.27 2.94
C PRO A 100 5.93 -28.48 3.79
N ALA A 101 5.74 -28.56 5.11
CA ALA A 101 6.75 -29.01 6.06
C ALA A 101 7.04 -30.51 5.89
#